data_AF-A0A1I8C0L6-F1
#
_entry.id   AF-A0A1I8C0L6-F1
#
_cell.length_a   1.000
_cell.length_b   1.000
_cell.length_c   1.000
_cell.angle_alpha   90.00
_cell.angle_beta   90.00
_cell.angle_gamma   90.00
#
_symmetry.space_group_name_H-M   'P 1'
#
loop_
_entity.id
_entity.type
_entity.pdbx_description
1 polymer ?
#
loop_
_entity_poly.entity_id
_entity_poly.type
_entity_poly.pdbx_seq_one_letter_code
_entity_poly.pdbx_strand_id
1 'polypeptide(L)'
;MMDYYMRARQEVFELDFIKFEFCLDFQLNDQLKAKWDSTVNQSRPLFSGDRLFRLSYRGDLVITVAQRIDEKNVHFIHFKLPVCLRNVKEMKIARYFLEQLFRCYFNEIDFQNYVFVPEMIKLLFENDEIIKTQFNGHHTKLHYFEQTNVLDFAVNHLLINELNINLINYKYPNQNDNKTLFNLLVNGGARFTKIDYRFSRTRELFYSLIEYIETSTNCSNIVANIEFGGFESFNFNLNGRTKNKKKEGNILSFEVNNIYNQKIKFLFKCWEYESGRVYRVQISG
;
A
#
# COMPACT_ATOMS: atom_id res chain seq x y z
N MET A 1 19.76 2.65 1.12
CA MET A 1 18.57 2.00 1.71
C MET A 1 18.91 0.70 2.44
N MET A 2 20.17 0.21 2.38
CA MET A 2 20.66 -0.95 3.14
C MET A 2 21.11 -0.62 4.58
N ASP A 3 21.53 0.62 4.87
CA ASP A 3 22.22 0.94 6.13
C ASP A 3 21.31 1.11 7.36
N TYR A 4 20.00 1.24 7.20
CA TYR A 4 19.08 1.43 8.33
C TYR A 4 18.72 0.11 9.06
N TYR A 5 19.00 -1.04 8.46
CA TYR A 5 18.69 -2.36 9.04
C TYR A 5 19.77 -2.90 9.99
N MET A 6 20.95 -2.28 10.06
CA MET A 6 22.15 -2.88 10.67
C MET A 6 22.34 -2.64 12.18
N ARG A 7 21.35 -2.12 12.92
CA ARG A 7 21.50 -1.86 14.39
C ARG A 7 20.42 -2.44 15.31
N ALA A 8 19.35 -3.04 14.79
CA ALA A 8 18.42 -3.79 15.61
C ALA A 8 18.89 -5.25 15.73
N ARG A 9 18.78 -5.86 16.91
CA ARG A 9 18.98 -7.30 17.06
C ARG A 9 17.83 -7.97 16.30
N GLN A 10 18.15 -8.65 15.20
CA GLN A 10 17.15 -9.27 14.33
C GLN A 10 16.95 -10.72 14.77
N GLU A 11 15.77 -11.03 15.28
CA GLU A 11 15.29 -12.42 15.41
C GLU A 11 14.36 -12.71 14.24
N VAL A 12 14.77 -13.65 13.38
CA VAL A 12 13.98 -14.13 12.25
C VAL A 12 13.35 -15.45 12.65
N PHE A 13 12.02 -15.49 12.69
CA PHE A 13 11.27 -16.72 12.88
C PHE A 13 10.81 -17.22 11.51
N GLU A 14 11.39 -18.34 11.06
CA GLU A 14 10.88 -19.07 9.90
C GLU A 14 9.82 -20.08 10.36
N LEU A 15 8.60 -19.90 9.89
CA LEU A 15 7.54 -20.88 10.06
C LEU A 15 7.50 -21.80 8.84
N ASP A 16 7.96 -23.03 9.03
CA ASP A 16 8.02 -24.05 7.98
C ASP A 16 6.74 -24.91 7.98
N PHE A 17 6.16 -25.12 6.80
CA PHE A 17 4.81 -25.71 6.64
C PHE A 17 4.67 -27.12 7.18
N ILE A 18 5.78 -27.84 7.23
CA ILE A 18 5.83 -29.27 7.57
C ILE A 18 5.40 -29.50 9.04
N LYS A 19 5.39 -28.47 9.89
CA LYS A 19 5.07 -28.60 11.33
C LYS A 19 3.60 -28.36 11.70
N PHE A 20 2.71 -28.03 10.76
CA PHE A 20 1.34 -27.55 11.06
C PHE A 20 0.20 -28.51 10.70
N GLU A 21 0.45 -29.81 10.55
CA GLU A 21 -0.61 -30.77 10.18
C GLU A 21 -1.81 -30.76 11.15
N PHE A 22 -1.60 -30.37 12.42
CA PHE A 22 -2.64 -30.31 13.45
C PHE A 22 -3.64 -29.13 13.29
N CYS A 23 -3.37 -28.13 12.43
CA CYS A 23 -4.23 -26.95 12.26
C CYS A 23 -5.18 -27.03 11.05
N LEU A 24 -5.26 -28.18 10.36
CA LEU A 24 -5.96 -28.33 9.07
C LEU A 24 -7.32 -29.05 9.17
N ASP A 25 -7.78 -29.35 10.38
CA ASP A 25 -8.99 -30.12 10.66
C ASP A 25 -10.30 -29.34 10.50
N PHE A 26 -10.25 -28.09 10.03
CA PHE A 26 -11.48 -27.38 9.69
C PHE A 26 -12.15 -28.03 8.47
N GLN A 27 -13.46 -28.26 8.61
CA GLN A 27 -14.31 -28.84 7.59
C GLN A 27 -14.62 -27.79 6.52
N LEU A 28 -14.31 -28.09 5.27
CA LEU A 28 -14.79 -27.33 4.13
C LEU A 28 -16.18 -27.85 3.78
N ASN A 29 -17.13 -26.97 3.51
CA ASN A 29 -18.38 -27.42 2.88
C ASN A 29 -18.09 -27.95 1.46
N ASP A 30 -18.96 -28.83 0.96
CA ASP A 30 -18.74 -29.51 -0.32
C ASP A 30 -18.63 -28.53 -1.50
N GLN A 31 -19.37 -27.43 -1.46
CA GLN A 31 -19.34 -26.39 -2.49
C GLN A 31 -17.96 -25.71 -2.57
N LEU A 32 -17.40 -25.29 -1.43
CA LEU A 32 -16.10 -24.63 -1.35
C LEU A 32 -14.98 -25.60 -1.72
N LYS A 33 -15.09 -26.85 -1.27
CA LYS A 33 -14.14 -27.92 -1.64
C LYS A 33 -14.10 -28.15 -3.15
N ALA A 34 -15.26 -28.33 -3.78
CA ALA A 34 -15.35 -28.52 -5.23
C ALA A 34 -14.78 -27.31 -6.00
N LYS A 35 -15.03 -26.08 -5.52
CA LYS A 35 -14.45 -24.88 -6.12
C LYS A 35 -12.92 -24.83 -5.98
N TRP A 36 -12.40 -25.15 -4.80
CA TRP A 36 -10.97 -25.23 -4.55
C TRP A 36 -10.30 -26.27 -5.45
N ASP A 37 -10.87 -27.47 -5.54
CA ASP A 37 -10.38 -28.54 -6.44
C ASP A 37 -10.33 -28.07 -7.91
N SER A 38 -11.39 -27.40 -8.38
CA SER A 38 -11.43 -26.85 -9.74
C SER A 38 -10.40 -25.75 -9.98
N THR A 39 -10.07 -24.95 -8.96
CA THR A 39 -9.18 -23.80 -9.08
C THR A 39 -7.71 -24.19 -9.00
N VAL A 40 -7.37 -25.17 -8.16
CA VAL A 40 -6.02 -25.75 -8.09
C VAL A 40 -5.54 -26.21 -9.46
N ASN A 41 -6.41 -26.83 -10.24
CA ASN A 41 -6.10 -27.29 -11.60
C ASN A 41 -5.73 -26.14 -12.56
N GLN A 42 -6.10 -24.90 -12.24
CA GLN A 42 -5.78 -23.71 -13.04
C GLN A 42 -4.45 -23.07 -12.64
N SER A 43 -3.75 -23.56 -11.61
CA SER A 43 -2.43 -23.08 -11.17
C SER A 43 -2.33 -21.56 -10.96
N ARG A 44 -3.35 -20.96 -10.35
CA ARG A 44 -3.40 -19.50 -10.12
C ARG A 44 -2.38 -19.08 -9.04
N PRO A 45 -1.65 -17.96 -9.24
CA PRO A 45 -0.70 -17.49 -8.25
C PRO A 45 -1.43 -16.87 -7.05
N LEU A 46 -0.95 -17.17 -5.84
CA LEU A 46 -1.41 -16.57 -4.58
C LEU A 46 -1.01 -15.09 -4.48
N PHE A 47 0.07 -14.70 -5.15
CA PHE A 47 0.67 -13.37 -5.07
C PHE A 47 0.83 -12.69 -6.42
N SER A 48 0.54 -11.39 -6.45
CA SER A 48 0.95 -10.49 -7.53
C SER A 48 2.31 -9.90 -7.14
N GLY A 49 3.27 -9.93 -8.05
CA GLY A 49 4.62 -9.45 -7.76
C GLY A 49 5.47 -9.33 -9.02
N ASP A 50 6.55 -8.58 -8.91
CA ASP A 50 7.43 -8.22 -10.01
C ASP A 50 7.97 -9.46 -10.75
N ARG A 51 7.87 -9.46 -12.09
CA ARG A 51 8.41 -10.50 -12.97
C ARG A 51 9.89 -10.77 -12.72
N LEU A 52 10.68 -9.73 -12.43
CA LEU A 52 12.11 -9.88 -12.16
C LEU A 52 12.36 -10.65 -10.85
N PHE A 53 11.50 -10.45 -9.86
CA PHE A 53 11.55 -11.15 -8.57
C PHE A 53 10.99 -12.58 -8.65
N ARG A 54 9.99 -12.82 -9.50
CA ARG A 54 9.49 -14.19 -9.79
C ARG A 54 10.56 -15.10 -10.39
N LEU A 55 11.59 -14.55 -11.04
CA LEU A 55 12.67 -15.33 -11.64
C LEU A 55 13.77 -15.70 -10.63
N SER A 56 13.91 -14.97 -9.52
CA SER A 56 14.97 -15.19 -8.53
C SER A 56 14.57 -16.12 -7.38
N TYR A 57 13.29 -16.17 -7.00
CA TYR A 57 12.79 -17.07 -5.97
C TYR A 57 12.15 -18.33 -6.58
N ARG A 58 12.92 -19.42 -6.63
CA ARG A 58 12.41 -20.75 -6.97
C ARG A 58 11.64 -21.35 -5.78
N GLY A 59 10.35 -21.02 -5.67
CA GLY A 59 9.37 -21.89 -5.00
C GLY A 59 8.52 -21.23 -3.92
N ASP A 60 9.16 -20.49 -3.00
CA ASP A 60 8.48 -19.96 -1.80
C ASP A 60 8.61 -18.45 -1.72
N LEU A 61 7.49 -17.78 -1.49
CA LEU A 61 7.47 -16.36 -1.17
C LEU A 61 7.53 -16.17 0.35
N VAL A 62 8.40 -15.28 0.81
CA VAL A 62 8.44 -14.83 2.21
C VAL A 62 7.61 -13.56 2.37
N ILE A 63 6.53 -13.62 3.13
CA ILE A 63 5.89 -12.42 3.68
C ILE A 63 6.60 -12.07 4.96
N THR A 64 7.12 -10.86 5.03
CA THR A 64 7.78 -10.35 6.23
C THR A 64 6.82 -9.44 6.98
N VAL A 65 6.39 -9.88 8.17
CA VAL A 65 5.59 -9.05 9.07
C VAL A 65 6.47 -8.56 10.21
N ALA A 66 6.53 -7.25 10.40
CA ALA A 66 7.34 -6.62 11.42
C ALA A 66 6.51 -6.37 12.68
N GLN A 67 6.71 -7.18 13.72
CA GLN A 67 6.15 -6.90 15.04
C GLN A 67 7.15 -6.10 15.86
N ARG A 68 6.82 -4.85 16.16
CA ARG A 68 7.59 -4.04 17.08
C ARG A 68 7.31 -4.48 18.51
N ILE A 69 8.34 -4.92 19.23
CA ILE A 69 8.23 -5.30 20.64
C ILE A 69 8.51 -4.08 21.53
N ASP A 70 9.52 -3.30 21.15
CA ASP A 70 9.87 -2.04 21.79
C ASP A 70 10.55 -1.08 20.80
N GLU A 71 11.03 0.06 21.27
CA GLU A 71 11.65 1.09 20.43
C GLU A 71 12.85 0.57 19.61
N LYS A 72 13.57 -0.43 20.13
CA LYS A 72 14.83 -0.96 19.58
C LYS A 72 14.70 -2.34 18.96
N ASN A 73 13.67 -3.10 19.31
CA ASN A 73 13.49 -4.49 18.89
C ASN A 73 12.28 -4.64 17.96
N VAL A 74 12.56 -5.15 16.76
CA VAL A 74 11.54 -5.51 15.76
C VAL A 74 11.73 -6.98 15.42
N HIS A 75 10.69 -7.78 15.63
CA HIS A 75 10.65 -9.17 15.21
C HIS A 75 10.10 -9.25 13.81
N PHE A 76 10.80 -9.96 12.94
CA PHE A 76 10.35 -10.22 11.59
C PHE A 76 9.85 -11.66 11.51
N ILE A 77 8.57 -11.81 11.24
CA ILE A 77 7.94 -13.12 11.02
C ILE A 77 7.91 -13.35 9.53
N HIS A 78 8.56 -14.42 9.09
CA HIS A 78 8.70 -14.80 7.69
C HIS A 78 7.77 -15.96 7.38
N PHE A 79 6.67 -15.68 6.69
CA PHE A 79 5.78 -16.71 6.17
C PHE A 79 6.28 -17.10 4.79
N LYS A 80 6.98 -18.23 4.69
CA LYS A 80 7.15 -18.90 3.40
C LYS A 80 5.77 -19.37 2.99
N LEU A 81 5.26 -19.02 1.80
CA LEU A 81 4.03 -19.53 1.18
C LEU A 81 4.33 -19.91 -0.27
N PRO A 82 3.79 -21.03 -0.78
CA PRO A 82 4.00 -21.40 -2.17
C PRO A 82 3.39 -20.33 -3.07
N VAL A 83 4.11 -19.98 -4.14
CA VAL A 83 3.67 -18.95 -5.09
C VAL A 83 2.36 -19.36 -5.77
N CYS A 84 2.19 -20.66 -6.07
CA CYS A 84 0.97 -21.24 -6.59
C CYS A 84 0.50 -22.37 -5.67
N LEU A 85 -0.78 -22.38 -5.32
CA LEU A 85 -1.40 -23.42 -4.50
C LEU A 85 -1.72 -24.64 -5.39
N ARG A 86 -1.05 -25.76 -5.15
CA ARG A 86 -1.06 -26.96 -5.99
C ARG A 86 -2.05 -28.04 -5.54
N ASN A 87 -2.62 -27.88 -4.35
CA ASN A 87 -3.59 -28.83 -3.79
C ASN A 87 -4.39 -28.18 -2.66
N VAL A 88 -5.50 -28.82 -2.28
CA VAL A 88 -6.38 -28.37 -1.20
C VAL A 88 -5.64 -28.27 0.14
N LYS A 89 -4.64 -29.12 0.41
CA LYS A 89 -3.84 -29.04 1.64
C LYS A 89 -3.08 -27.71 1.73
N GLU A 90 -2.40 -27.31 0.66
CA GLU A 90 -1.73 -25.99 0.57
C GLU A 90 -2.74 -24.83 0.69
N MET A 91 -3.93 -24.94 0.09
CA MET A 91 -4.97 -23.91 0.25
C MET A 91 -5.47 -23.79 1.69
N LYS A 92 -5.67 -24.91 2.38
CA LYS A 92 -6.09 -24.91 3.80
C LYS A 92 -5.04 -24.24 4.68
N ILE A 93 -3.77 -24.55 4.43
CA ILE A 93 -2.63 -23.95 5.09
C ILE A 93 -2.61 -22.44 4.86
N ALA A 94 -2.70 -21.98 3.61
CA ALA A 94 -2.71 -20.57 3.26
C ALA A 94 -3.88 -19.82 3.93
N ARG A 95 -5.08 -20.41 3.90
CA ARG A 95 -6.26 -19.87 4.59
C ARG A 95 -6.01 -19.74 6.10
N TYR A 96 -5.50 -20.79 6.74
CA TYR A 96 -5.24 -20.78 8.18
C TYR A 96 -4.28 -19.64 8.56
N PHE A 97 -3.16 -19.50 7.86
CA PHE A 97 -2.20 -18.42 8.13
C PHE A 97 -2.78 -17.04 7.90
N LEU A 98 -3.49 -16.83 6.79
CA LEU A 98 -4.17 -15.57 6.52
C LEU A 98 -5.20 -15.23 7.61
N GLU A 99 -5.96 -16.22 8.07
CA GLU A 99 -6.92 -16.04 9.16
C GLU A 99 -6.25 -15.60 10.46
N GLN A 100 -5.09 -16.18 10.80
CA GLN A 100 -4.31 -15.71 11.95
C GLN A 100 -3.82 -14.28 11.76
N LEU A 101 -3.32 -13.94 10.57
CA LEU A 101 -2.83 -12.60 10.26
C LEU A 101 -3.93 -11.53 10.32
N PHE A 102 -5.12 -11.83 9.83
CA PHE A 102 -6.27 -10.91 9.87
C PHE A 102 -6.78 -10.63 11.29
N ARG A 103 -6.51 -11.53 12.25
CA ARG A 103 -6.86 -11.36 13.66
C ARG A 103 -5.83 -10.57 14.47
N CYS A 104 -4.70 -10.24 13.87
CA CYS A 104 -3.62 -9.50 14.51
C CYS A 104 -3.72 -8.00 14.23
N TYR A 105 -3.15 -7.18 15.12
CA TYR A 105 -2.89 -5.76 14.89
C TYR A 105 -1.39 -5.54 14.78
N PHE A 106 -0.94 -4.91 13.70
CA PHE A 106 0.47 -4.64 13.45
C PHE A 106 0.79 -3.16 13.54
N ASN A 107 1.87 -2.81 14.25
CA ASN A 107 2.34 -1.42 14.22
C ASN A 107 2.83 -1.04 12.80
N GLU A 108 3.51 -1.95 12.12
CA GLU A 108 3.99 -1.76 10.76
C GLU A 108 3.80 -3.04 9.94
N ILE A 109 3.29 -2.92 8.71
CA ILE A 109 3.20 -4.01 7.74
C ILE A 109 4.00 -3.61 6.52
N ASP A 110 4.96 -4.43 6.11
CA ASP A 110 5.82 -4.14 4.96
C ASP A 110 5.63 -5.23 3.89
N PHE A 111 4.96 -4.87 2.79
CA PHE A 111 4.82 -5.72 1.62
C PHE A 111 5.91 -5.38 0.62
N GLN A 112 7.01 -6.14 0.69
CA GLN A 112 8.14 -5.99 -0.22
C GLN A 112 7.96 -6.82 -1.49
N ASN A 113 7.64 -6.16 -2.61
CA ASN A 113 7.52 -6.71 -3.96
C ASN A 113 6.31 -7.63 -4.22
N TYR A 114 5.52 -7.97 -3.21
CA TYR A 114 4.41 -8.93 -3.35
C TYR A 114 3.19 -8.58 -2.50
N VAL A 115 2.01 -8.50 -3.13
CA VAL A 115 0.69 -8.48 -2.46
C VAL A 115 -0.01 -9.79 -2.73
N PHE A 116 -0.92 -10.18 -1.84
CA PHE A 116 -1.87 -11.23 -2.14
C PHE A 116 -2.78 -10.81 -3.29
N VAL A 117 -3.07 -11.74 -4.19
CA VAL A 117 -4.06 -11.54 -5.24
C VAL A 117 -5.45 -11.45 -4.60
N PRO A 118 -6.21 -10.35 -4.75
CA PRO A 118 -7.54 -10.19 -4.15
C PRO A 118 -8.50 -11.35 -4.44
N GLU A 119 -8.47 -11.86 -5.67
CA GLU A 119 -9.27 -13.02 -6.09
C GLU A 119 -8.92 -14.30 -5.33
N MET A 120 -7.66 -14.45 -4.92
CA MET A 120 -7.22 -15.59 -4.12
C MET A 120 -7.67 -15.46 -2.67
N ILE A 121 -7.66 -14.26 -2.10
CA ILE A 121 -8.27 -14.02 -0.78
C ILE A 121 -9.77 -14.36 -0.86
N LYS A 122 -10.48 -13.85 -1.86
CA LYS A 122 -11.91 -14.16 -2.07
C LYS A 122 -12.17 -15.65 -2.25
N LEU A 123 -11.27 -16.38 -2.95
CA LEU A 123 -11.36 -17.83 -3.10
C LEU A 123 -11.20 -18.56 -1.76
N LEU A 124 -10.26 -18.13 -0.92
CA LEU A 124 -9.97 -18.77 0.36
C LEU A 124 -11.06 -18.48 1.41
N PHE A 125 -11.74 -17.34 1.31
CA PHE A 125 -12.65 -16.81 2.34
C PHE A 125 -14.07 -16.50 1.80
N GLU A 126 -14.53 -17.23 0.76
CA GLU A 126 -15.71 -16.94 -0.07
C GLU A 126 -17.04 -16.55 0.63
N ASN A 127 -17.16 -16.73 1.95
CA ASN A 127 -18.34 -16.39 2.75
C ASN A 127 -18.05 -15.59 4.03
N ASP A 128 -16.82 -15.14 4.24
CA ASP A 128 -16.47 -14.36 5.44
C ASP A 128 -16.71 -12.86 5.19
N GLU A 129 -17.25 -12.16 6.19
CA GLU A 129 -17.47 -10.70 6.11
C GLU A 129 -16.16 -10.00 5.75
N ILE A 130 -16.19 -9.09 4.77
CA ILE A 130 -15.00 -8.41 4.20
C ILE A 130 -14.06 -7.87 5.29
N ILE A 131 -14.62 -7.29 6.36
CA ILE A 131 -13.88 -6.71 7.50
C ILE A 131 -13.00 -7.75 8.22
N LYS A 132 -13.42 -9.03 8.27
CA LYS A 132 -12.64 -10.12 8.89
C LYS A 132 -11.47 -10.58 8.01
N THR A 133 -11.36 -10.09 6.78
CA THR A 133 -10.35 -10.51 5.78
C THR A 133 -9.40 -9.38 5.39
N GLN A 134 -9.12 -8.49 6.34
CA GLN A 134 -8.23 -7.34 6.16
C GLN A 134 -7.03 -7.42 7.08
N PHE A 135 -5.87 -7.01 6.56
CA PHE A 135 -4.68 -6.79 7.39
C PHE A 135 -4.86 -5.53 8.21
N ASN A 136 -4.86 -5.66 9.53
CA ASN A 136 -5.09 -4.55 10.44
C ASN A 136 -3.76 -4.02 10.99
N GLY A 137 -3.55 -2.72 10.93
CA GLY A 137 -2.35 -2.12 11.49
C GLY A 137 -2.35 -0.60 11.54
N HIS A 138 -1.28 -0.01 12.04
CA HIS A 138 -1.12 1.44 12.06
C HIS A 138 -0.59 1.96 10.72
N HIS A 139 0.58 1.46 10.31
CA HIS A 139 1.31 1.91 9.14
C HIS A 139 1.56 0.75 8.18
N THR A 140 1.39 0.96 6.86
CA THR A 140 1.74 -0.06 5.85
C THR A 140 2.60 0.53 4.75
N LYS A 141 3.60 -0.25 4.33
CA LYS A 141 4.47 0.04 3.20
C LYS A 141 4.22 -0.97 2.08
N LEU A 142 4.02 -0.44 0.87
CA LEU A 142 3.79 -1.19 -0.35
C LEU A 142 4.91 -0.88 -1.32
N HIS A 143 5.90 -1.76 -1.44
CA HIS A 143 7.05 -1.58 -2.33
C HIS A 143 6.90 -2.42 -3.59
N TYR A 144 6.73 -1.80 -4.76
CA TYR A 144 6.49 -2.52 -6.01
C TYR A 144 7.24 -1.91 -7.17
N PHE A 145 7.56 -2.75 -8.15
CA PHE A 145 8.10 -2.32 -9.44
C PHE A 145 7.00 -2.18 -10.51
N GLU A 146 5.92 -2.96 -10.41
CA GLU A 146 4.80 -2.97 -11.35
C GLU A 146 3.45 -2.90 -10.60
N GLN A 147 2.42 -2.32 -11.21
CA GLN A 147 1.20 -1.89 -10.52
C GLN A 147 0.03 -2.87 -10.49
N THR A 148 0.09 -4.10 -11.00
CA THR A 148 -1.15 -4.90 -11.08
C THR A 148 -1.72 -5.24 -9.70
N ASN A 149 -2.82 -4.54 -9.37
CA ASN A 149 -3.72 -4.71 -8.23
C ASN A 149 -3.25 -4.16 -6.86
N VAL A 150 -2.16 -3.37 -6.80
CA VAL A 150 -1.63 -2.85 -5.53
C VAL A 150 -2.59 -1.86 -4.87
N LEU A 151 -3.15 -0.92 -5.66
CA LEU A 151 -4.11 0.06 -5.15
C LEU A 151 -5.44 -0.60 -4.75
N ASP A 152 -5.91 -1.56 -5.54
CA ASP A 152 -7.11 -2.35 -5.20
C ASP A 152 -6.92 -3.14 -3.91
N PHE A 153 -5.76 -3.78 -3.74
CA PHE A 153 -5.38 -4.45 -2.52
C PHE A 153 -5.36 -3.49 -1.32
N ALA A 154 -4.73 -2.32 -1.48
CA ALA A 154 -4.70 -1.31 -0.43
C ALA A 154 -6.11 -0.88 0.00
N VAL A 155 -7.01 -0.68 -0.97
CA VAL A 155 -8.39 -0.26 -0.70
C VAL A 155 -9.20 -1.36 -0.04
N ASN A 156 -9.11 -2.60 -0.51
CA ASN A 156 -10.05 -3.66 -0.12
C ASN A 156 -9.55 -4.55 1.03
N HIS A 157 -8.23 -4.68 1.20
CA HIS A 157 -7.63 -5.71 2.06
C HIS A 157 -6.76 -5.16 3.20
N LEU A 158 -6.68 -3.85 3.38
CA LEU A 158 -5.97 -3.23 4.51
C LEU A 158 -6.96 -2.49 5.42
N LEU A 159 -6.73 -2.49 6.73
CA LEU A 159 -7.41 -1.63 7.70
C LEU A 159 -6.32 -0.87 8.46
N ILE A 160 -5.97 0.31 7.97
CA ILE A 160 -4.77 1.04 8.38
C ILE A 160 -4.99 2.55 8.42
N ASN A 161 -4.15 3.25 9.19
CA ASN A 161 -4.19 4.70 9.33
C ASN A 161 -3.23 5.40 8.36
N GLU A 162 -2.05 4.82 8.14
CA GLU A 162 -1.01 5.39 7.29
C GLU A 162 -0.59 4.43 6.18
N LEU A 163 -0.54 4.94 4.95
CA LEU A 163 -0.18 4.16 3.77
C LEU A 163 1.01 4.78 3.05
N ASN A 164 2.08 4.01 2.85
CA ASN A 164 3.22 4.35 2.04
C ASN A 164 3.26 3.47 0.79
N ILE A 165 3.17 4.07 -0.39
CA ILE A 165 3.19 3.36 -1.67
C ILE A 165 4.45 3.75 -2.43
N ASN A 166 5.37 2.82 -2.61
CA ASN A 166 6.61 3.06 -3.33
C ASN A 166 6.64 2.23 -4.61
N LEU A 167 6.44 2.91 -5.74
CA LEU A 167 6.33 2.30 -7.05
C LEU A 167 7.57 2.63 -7.88
N ILE A 168 8.64 1.89 -7.61
CA ILE A 168 9.97 2.12 -8.18
C ILE A 168 9.95 1.68 -9.65
N ASN A 169 10.51 2.49 -10.56
CA ASN A 169 10.63 2.17 -12.00
C ASN A 169 9.33 1.99 -12.79
N TYR A 170 8.16 2.23 -12.21
CA TYR A 170 6.94 2.20 -12.99
C TYR A 170 6.83 3.46 -13.86
N LYS A 171 7.09 3.29 -15.16
CA LYS A 171 7.24 4.40 -16.12
C LYS A 171 5.90 4.92 -16.67
N TYR A 172 4.82 4.14 -16.59
CA TYR A 172 3.56 4.43 -17.28
C TYR A 172 2.33 3.99 -16.47
N PRO A 173 1.83 4.81 -15.53
CA PRO A 173 0.46 4.66 -15.01
C PRO A 173 -0.54 4.57 -16.14
N ASN A 174 -1.38 3.53 -16.08
CA ASN A 174 -2.63 3.60 -16.79
C ASN A 174 -3.51 4.68 -16.13
N GLN A 175 -4.46 5.23 -16.88
CA GLN A 175 -5.31 6.31 -16.39
C GLN A 175 -6.20 5.88 -15.21
N ASN A 176 -6.52 4.59 -15.09
CA ASN A 176 -7.34 4.06 -14.02
C ASN A 176 -6.60 4.09 -12.67
N ASP A 177 -5.30 3.84 -12.66
CA ASP A 177 -4.49 3.87 -11.44
C ASP A 177 -4.37 5.30 -10.91
N ASN A 178 -4.12 6.28 -11.79
CA ASN A 178 -4.13 7.69 -11.41
C ASN A 178 -5.49 8.13 -10.85
N LYS A 179 -6.59 7.68 -11.46
CA LYS A 179 -7.95 7.93 -10.96
C LYS A 179 -8.18 7.27 -9.60
N THR A 180 -7.72 6.04 -9.41
CA THR A 180 -7.86 5.30 -8.15
C THR A 180 -7.06 5.96 -7.04
N LEU A 181 -5.81 6.34 -7.31
CA LEU A 181 -4.96 7.07 -6.36
C LEU A 181 -5.56 8.44 -6.04
N PHE A 182 -6.00 9.21 -7.03
CA PHE A 182 -6.68 10.49 -6.80
C PHE A 182 -7.92 10.32 -5.92
N ASN A 183 -8.78 9.35 -6.22
CA ASN A 183 -9.96 9.03 -5.42
C ASN A 183 -9.59 8.66 -3.98
N LEU A 184 -8.51 7.91 -3.79
CA LEU A 184 -8.00 7.55 -2.47
C LEU A 184 -7.59 8.80 -1.68
N LEU A 185 -6.91 9.75 -2.33
CA LEU A 185 -6.45 10.99 -1.68
C LEU A 185 -7.59 11.93 -1.31
N VAL A 186 -8.63 12.06 -2.16
CA VAL A 186 -9.71 13.02 -1.95
C VAL A 186 -10.91 12.49 -1.17
N ASN A 187 -11.07 11.16 -1.09
CA ASN A 187 -12.16 10.52 -0.34
C ASN A 187 -11.69 9.65 0.84
N GLY A 188 -10.39 9.40 0.96
CA GLY A 188 -9.83 8.48 1.94
C GLY A 188 -9.63 9.05 3.34
N GLY A 189 -9.88 10.34 3.58
CA GLY A 189 -9.53 11.03 4.84
C GLY A 189 -10.24 10.50 6.08
N ALA A 190 -11.39 9.84 5.94
CA ALA A 190 -12.04 9.14 7.06
C ALA A 190 -11.28 7.88 7.51
N ARG A 191 -10.44 7.33 6.63
CA ARG A 191 -9.69 6.09 6.84
C ARG A 191 -8.20 6.34 7.04
N PHE A 192 -7.61 7.20 6.22
CA PHE A 192 -6.18 7.48 6.21
C PHE A 192 -5.88 8.85 6.80
N THR A 193 -5.05 8.89 7.82
CA THR A 193 -4.48 10.13 8.36
C THR A 193 -3.31 10.62 7.51
N LYS A 194 -2.65 9.69 6.81
CA LYS A 194 -1.48 9.96 5.99
C LYS A 194 -1.37 9.02 4.80
N ILE A 195 -1.07 9.57 3.62
CA ILE A 195 -0.68 8.81 2.43
C ILE A 195 0.61 9.39 1.86
N ASP A 196 1.66 8.57 1.85
CA ASP A 196 2.91 8.82 1.16
C ASP A 196 2.93 8.01 -0.14
N TYR A 197 3.24 8.63 -1.27
CA TYR A 197 3.42 7.86 -2.51
C TYR A 197 4.65 8.31 -3.31
N ARG A 198 5.42 7.36 -3.82
CA ARG A 198 6.64 7.61 -4.62
C ARG A 198 6.48 7.03 -6.01
N PHE A 199 6.55 7.89 -7.03
CA PHE A 199 6.14 7.53 -8.38
C PHE A 199 6.75 8.41 -9.48
N SER A 200 6.68 7.98 -10.75
CA SER A 200 6.95 8.85 -11.91
C SER A 200 5.71 9.69 -12.25
N ARG A 201 5.84 10.88 -12.88
CA ARG A 201 4.69 11.72 -13.29
C ARG A 201 3.71 12.14 -12.16
N THR A 202 4.23 12.68 -11.07
CA THR A 202 3.41 13.26 -9.99
C THR A 202 2.78 14.62 -10.34
N ARG A 203 3.11 15.18 -11.51
CA ARG A 203 2.68 16.50 -11.96
C ARG A 203 1.17 16.60 -12.16
N GLU A 204 0.57 15.68 -12.90
CA GLU A 204 -0.86 15.70 -13.22
C GLU A 204 -1.70 15.53 -11.95
N LEU A 205 -1.27 14.65 -11.06
CA LEU A 205 -1.92 14.43 -9.77
C LEU A 205 -1.81 15.67 -8.87
N PHE A 206 -0.65 16.34 -8.85
CA PHE A 206 -0.47 17.62 -8.15
C PHE A 206 -1.46 18.69 -8.61
N TYR A 207 -1.59 18.90 -9.93
CA TYR A 207 -2.55 19.89 -10.46
C TYR A 207 -4.00 19.49 -10.19
N SER A 208 -4.33 18.21 -10.34
CA SER A 208 -5.67 17.69 -10.06
C SER A 208 -6.07 17.89 -8.60
N LEU A 209 -5.14 17.70 -7.66
CA LEU A 209 -5.37 17.95 -6.23
C LEU A 209 -5.57 19.44 -5.93
N ILE A 210 -4.74 20.32 -6.51
CA ILE A 210 -4.92 21.78 -6.36
C ILE A 210 -6.29 22.21 -6.87
N GLU A 211 -6.64 21.80 -8.09
CA GLU A 211 -7.93 22.14 -8.71
C GLU A 211 -9.10 21.62 -7.87
N TYR A 212 -9.02 20.38 -7.38
CA TYR A 212 -10.05 19.80 -6.52
C TYR A 212 -10.17 20.55 -5.18
N ILE A 213 -9.07 20.88 -4.53
CA ILE A 213 -9.08 21.65 -3.28
C ILE A 213 -9.68 23.04 -3.50
N GLU A 214 -9.33 23.69 -4.61
CA GLU A 214 -9.81 25.02 -4.97
C GLU A 214 -11.31 25.03 -5.27
N THR A 215 -11.80 24.03 -6.00
CA THR A 215 -13.14 24.03 -6.61
C THR A 215 -14.14 23.01 -6.06
N SER A 216 -13.75 22.12 -5.14
CA SER A 216 -14.71 21.18 -4.55
C SER A 216 -15.62 21.92 -3.56
N THR A 217 -16.91 21.58 -3.55
CA THR A 217 -17.83 22.05 -2.50
C THR A 217 -17.65 21.27 -1.18
N ASN A 218 -16.94 20.14 -1.23
CA ASN A 218 -16.67 19.30 -0.08
C ASN A 218 -15.21 18.81 -0.07
N CYS A 219 -14.44 19.30 0.90
CA CYS A 219 -13.06 18.87 1.15
C CYS A 219 -12.92 18.05 2.44
N SER A 220 -14.01 17.71 3.14
CA SER A 220 -13.94 17.06 4.46
C SER A 220 -13.33 15.65 4.42
N ASN A 221 -13.33 15.03 3.24
CA ASN A 221 -12.87 13.65 3.05
C ASN A 221 -11.45 13.57 2.47
N ILE A 222 -10.79 14.71 2.23
CA ILE A 222 -9.40 14.71 1.75
C ILE A 222 -8.49 14.20 2.87
N VAL A 223 -7.52 13.36 2.51
CA VAL A 223 -6.49 12.88 3.44
C VAL A 223 -5.72 14.06 4.01
N ALA A 224 -5.62 14.13 5.34
CA ALA A 224 -5.06 15.28 6.05
C ALA A 224 -3.57 15.50 5.73
N ASN A 225 -2.80 14.42 5.54
CA ASN A 225 -1.38 14.50 5.21
C ASN A 225 -1.09 13.69 3.96
N ILE A 226 -0.79 14.39 2.86
CA ILE A 226 -0.44 13.77 1.59
C ILE A 226 1.01 14.13 1.29
N GLU A 227 1.82 13.14 1.01
CA GLU A 227 3.17 13.35 0.52
C GLU A 227 3.37 12.63 -0.79
N PHE A 228 4.06 13.29 -1.73
CA PHE A 228 4.58 12.61 -2.89
C PHE A 228 5.98 13.01 -3.27
N GLY A 229 6.78 11.99 -3.55
CA GLY A 229 8.12 12.10 -4.08
C GLY A 229 8.18 11.59 -5.51
N GLY A 230 8.70 12.40 -6.42
CA GLY A 230 8.89 12.02 -7.82
C GLY A 230 10.30 11.57 -8.11
N PHE A 231 10.47 10.58 -8.99
CA PHE A 231 11.74 10.43 -9.74
C PHE A 231 11.87 11.50 -10.82
N GLU A 232 10.73 11.95 -11.34
CA GLU A 232 10.65 13.04 -12.30
C GLU A 232 10.37 14.34 -11.58
N SER A 233 11.30 15.28 -11.73
CA SER A 233 11.10 16.63 -11.24
C SER A 233 10.32 17.46 -12.25
N PHE A 234 9.39 18.29 -11.81
CA PHE A 234 8.58 19.13 -12.70
C PHE A 234 8.66 20.61 -12.34
N ASN A 235 8.52 21.44 -13.37
CA ASN A 235 8.25 22.87 -13.18
C ASN A 235 6.75 23.06 -12.98
N PHE A 236 6.40 24.04 -12.14
CA PHE A 236 5.00 24.39 -11.93
C PHE A 236 4.80 25.89 -11.89
N ASN A 237 3.61 26.32 -12.32
CA ASN A 237 3.21 27.71 -12.27
C ASN A 237 1.92 27.83 -11.44
N LEU A 238 1.98 28.64 -10.40
CA LEU A 238 0.90 28.85 -9.44
C LEU A 238 0.09 30.14 -9.68
N ASN A 239 0.36 30.86 -10.78
CA ASN A 239 -0.17 32.19 -11.01
C ASN A 239 -1.69 32.26 -10.79
N GLY A 240 -2.11 33.09 -9.82
CA GLY A 240 -3.50 33.38 -9.49
C GLY A 240 -4.16 32.47 -8.43
N ARG A 241 -3.62 31.29 -8.13
CA ARG A 241 -4.32 30.26 -7.32
C ARG A 241 -3.84 30.13 -5.86
N THR A 242 -2.81 30.87 -5.47
CA THR A 242 -2.09 30.63 -4.22
C THR A 242 -1.94 31.89 -3.39
N LYS A 243 -1.95 31.74 -2.05
CA LYS A 243 -1.68 32.81 -1.10
C LYS A 243 -0.48 32.47 -0.23
N ASN A 244 0.06 33.48 0.45
CA ASN A 244 1.09 33.32 1.49
C ASN A 244 2.35 32.57 1.02
N LYS A 245 2.80 32.86 -0.20
CA LYS A 245 3.97 32.23 -0.80
C LYS A 245 5.24 32.62 -0.03
N LYS A 246 5.97 31.63 0.50
CA LYS A 246 7.23 31.80 1.23
C LYS A 246 8.27 30.82 0.71
N LYS A 247 9.53 31.27 0.58
CA LYS A 247 10.66 30.40 0.21
C LYS A 247 11.69 30.39 1.34
N GLU A 248 12.04 29.20 1.80
CA GLU A 248 13.05 28.95 2.85
C GLU A 248 14.05 27.93 2.32
N GLY A 249 15.25 28.37 1.97
CA GLY A 249 16.23 27.52 1.28
C GLY A 249 15.67 26.96 -0.03
N ASN A 250 15.62 25.63 -0.12
CA ASN A 250 15.08 24.91 -1.27
C ASN A 250 13.60 24.50 -1.11
N ILE A 251 12.91 25.03 -0.11
CA ILE A 251 11.50 24.72 0.17
C ILE A 251 10.63 25.93 -0.21
N LEU A 252 9.70 25.72 -1.12
CA LEU A 252 8.65 26.67 -1.47
C LEU A 252 7.35 26.26 -0.77
N SER A 253 6.82 27.12 0.09
CA SER A 253 5.54 26.92 0.78
C SER A 253 4.48 27.90 0.30
N PHE A 254 3.23 27.46 0.20
CA PHE A 254 2.08 28.30 -0.16
C PHE A 254 0.77 27.67 0.30
N GLU A 255 -0.28 28.49 0.41
CA GLU A 255 -1.63 28.03 0.73
C GLU A 255 -2.52 27.99 -0.52
N VAL A 256 -3.32 26.94 -0.63
CA VAL A 256 -4.45 26.85 -1.57
C VAL A 256 -5.73 26.96 -0.75
N ASN A 257 -6.58 27.92 -1.10
CA ASN A 257 -7.85 28.14 -0.43
C ASN A 257 -8.99 27.64 -1.30
N ASN A 258 -10.01 27.09 -0.67
CA ASN A 258 -11.23 26.73 -1.37
C ASN A 258 -12.05 28.00 -1.73
N ILE A 259 -12.54 28.09 -2.97
CA ILE A 259 -13.29 29.27 -3.44
C ILE A 259 -14.68 29.37 -2.82
N TYR A 260 -15.27 28.24 -2.43
CA TYR A 260 -16.61 28.18 -1.82
C TYR A 260 -16.56 28.37 -0.29
N ASN A 261 -15.44 28.01 0.36
CA ASN A 261 -15.26 28.19 1.80
C ASN A 261 -13.80 28.56 2.14
N GLN A 262 -13.54 29.86 2.31
CA GLN A 262 -12.19 30.38 2.61
C GLN A 262 -11.60 29.91 3.96
N LYS A 263 -12.39 29.28 4.85
CA LYS A 263 -11.87 28.66 6.08
C LYS A 263 -11.15 27.34 5.80
N ILE A 264 -11.50 26.67 4.69
CA ILE A 264 -10.83 25.46 4.22
C ILE A 264 -9.58 25.90 3.45
N LYS A 265 -8.43 25.55 3.99
CA LYS A 265 -7.12 25.87 3.44
C LYS A 265 -6.20 24.68 3.56
N PHE A 266 -5.39 24.48 2.53
CA PHE A 266 -4.37 23.44 2.52
C PHE A 266 -3.01 24.09 2.35
N LEU A 267 -2.06 23.69 3.18
CA LEU A 267 -0.66 24.12 3.10
C LEU A 267 0.10 23.15 2.20
N PHE A 268 0.70 23.70 1.15
CA PHE A 268 1.62 22.99 0.28
C PHE A 268 3.05 23.36 0.62
N LYS A 269 3.92 22.35 0.71
CA LYS A 269 5.38 22.50 0.76
C LYS A 269 5.99 21.73 -0.39
N CYS A 270 6.71 22.42 -1.25
CA CYS A 270 7.41 21.85 -2.39
C CYS A 270 8.91 21.94 -2.17
N TRP A 271 9.63 20.82 -2.26
CA TRP A 271 11.08 20.81 -2.27
C TRP A 271 11.58 20.88 -3.71
N GLU A 272 12.46 21.83 -3.97
CA GLU A 272 13.01 22.14 -5.29
C GLU A 272 14.48 21.75 -5.37
N TYR A 273 14.93 21.31 -6.55
CA TYR A 273 16.35 21.33 -6.89
C TYR A 273 16.81 22.77 -7.14
N GLU A 274 18.13 22.99 -7.22
CA GLU A 274 18.70 24.29 -7.61
C GLU A 274 18.18 24.78 -8.97
N SER A 275 17.81 23.85 -9.86
CA SER A 275 17.17 24.13 -11.15
C SER A 275 15.73 24.66 -11.05
N GLY A 276 15.17 24.76 -9.85
CA GLY A 276 13.77 25.16 -9.59
C GLY A 276 12.74 24.06 -9.83
N ARG A 277 13.17 22.85 -10.22
CA ARG A 277 12.25 21.73 -10.44
C ARG A 277 11.87 21.09 -9.11
N VAL A 278 10.58 20.84 -8.90
CA VAL A 278 10.05 20.18 -7.69
C VAL A 278 10.28 18.68 -7.77
N TYR A 279 10.81 18.08 -6.71
CA TYR A 279 10.99 16.63 -6.59
C TYR A 279 10.18 16.00 -5.46
N ARG A 280 9.66 16.81 -4.53
CA ARG A 280 8.82 16.35 -3.42
C ARG A 280 7.77 17.40 -3.10
N VAL A 281 6.56 16.96 -2.80
CA VAL A 281 5.46 17.81 -2.33
C VAL A 281 4.87 17.19 -1.07
N GLN A 282 4.55 18.04 -0.10
CA GLN A 282 3.74 17.71 1.06
C GLN A 282 2.53 18.63 1.05
N ILE A 283 1.36 18.08 1.34
CA ILE A 283 0.09 18.78 1.49
C ILE A 283 -0.44 18.46 2.89
N SER A 284 -0.83 19.50 3.62
CA SER A 284 -1.45 19.38 4.94
C SER A 284 -2.76 20.18 4.96
N GLY A 285 -3.86 19.51 5.34
CA GLY A 285 -5.19 20.10 5.53
C GLY A 285 -5.50 20.48 6.97
#